data_AF-A0AAF0UGP3-F1
#
_entry.id   AF-A0AAF0UGP3-F1
#
_cell.length_a   1.000
_cell.length_b   1.000
_cell.length_c   1.000
_cell.angle_alpha   90.00
_cell.angle_beta   90.00
_cell.angle_gamma   90.00
#
_symmetry.space_group_name_H-M   'P 1'
#
loop_
_entity.id
_entity.type
_entity.pdbx_description
1 polymer ?
#
loop_
_entity_poly.entity_id
_entity_poly.type
_entity_poly.pdbx_seq_one_letter_code
_entity_poly.pdbx_strand_id
1 'polypeptide(L)' 'KVITYASRQLKVHEKNYPTHDLELAAVVFALKIWRHYLYGVDVDVFTDHKSLQYVFNQKDLNLCQRRCLELLKYYDMSFL' A
#
# COMPACT_ATOMS: atom_id res chain seq x y z
N LYS A 1 14.39 10.37 -13.87
CA LYS A 1 13.52 10.11 -15.05
C LYS A 1 12.43 9.16 -14.61
N VAL A 2 11.14 9.48 -14.84
CA VAL A 2 10.03 8.60 -14.43
C VAL A 2 9.92 7.42 -15.39
N ILE A 3 9.68 6.22 -14.86
CA ILE A 3 9.58 4.98 -15.66
C ILE A 3 8.14 4.76 -16.13
N THR A 4 7.18 4.70 -15.20
CA THR A 4 5.75 4.48 -15.50
C THR A 4 4.84 5.18 -14.49
N TYR A 5 3.58 5.37 -14.87
CA TYR A 5 2.50 5.84 -14.01
C TYR A 5 1.39 4.78 -14.01
N ALA A 6 0.72 4.58 -12.89
CA ALA A 6 -0.50 3.78 -12.82
C ALA A 6 -1.56 4.45 -11.96
N SER A 7 -2.81 4.28 -12.35
CA SER A 7 -3.97 4.73 -11.60
C SER A 7 -5.13 3.75 -11.83
N ARG A 8 -6.08 3.71 -10.90
CA ARG A 8 -7.32 2.96 -11.04
C ARG A 8 -8.49 3.70 -10.40
N GLN A 9 -9.68 3.41 -10.90
CA GLN A 9 -10.91 3.82 -10.23
C GLN A 9 -11.18 2.94 -9.00
N LEU A 10 -11.73 3.55 -7.95
CA LEU A 10 -12.20 2.85 -6.76
C LEU A 10 -13.44 2.01 -7.08
N LYS A 11 -13.46 0.78 -6.59
CA LYS A 11 -14.65 -0.07 -6.65
C LYS A 11 -15.74 0.50 -5.74
N VAL A 12 -17.00 0.17 -6.03
CA VAL A 12 -18.17 0.69 -5.29
C VAL A 12 -18.06 0.44 -3.78
N HIS A 13 -17.53 -0.70 -3.36
CA HIS A 13 -17.33 -1.01 -1.93
C HIS A 13 -16.12 -0.30 -1.32
N GLU A 14 -15.08 -0.02 -2.10
CA GLU A 14 -13.89 0.72 -1.64
C GLU A 14 -14.22 2.18 -1.35
N LYS A 15 -15.22 2.75 -2.05
CA LYS A 15 -15.66 4.15 -1.81
C LYS A 15 -16.12 4.41 -0.36
N ASN A 16 -16.53 3.38 0.37
CA ASN A 16 -16.96 3.50 1.75
C ASN A 16 -15.81 3.34 2.75
N TYR A 17 -14.59 3.09 2.27
CA TYR A 17 -13.43 2.95 3.15
C TYR A 17 -12.96 4.31 3.65
N PRO A 18 -12.44 4.37 4.88
CA PRO A 18 -11.79 5.57 5.37
C PRO A 18 -10.52 5.87 4.55
N THR A 19 -10.10 7.13 4.53
CA THR A 19 -8.99 7.61 3.69
C THR A 19 -7.70 6.80 3.85
N HIS A 20 -7.34 6.42 5.08
CA HIS A 20 -6.15 5.62 5.34
C HIS A 20 -6.21 4.22 4.72
N ASP A 21 -7.38 3.59 4.66
CA ASP A 21 -7.57 2.29 4.00
C ASP A 21 -7.52 2.42 2.48
N LEU A 22 -7.97 3.54 1.93
CA LEU A 22 -7.88 3.85 0.50
C LEU A 22 -6.43 4.03 0.05
N GLU A 23 -5.63 4.75 0.83
CA GLU A 23 -4.19 4.93 0.56
C GLU A 23 -3.44 3.59 0.66
N LEU A 24 -3.72 2.79 1.69
CA LEU A 24 -3.16 1.44 1.80
C LEU A 24 -3.52 0.58 0.57
N ALA A 25 -4.77 0.66 0.11
CA ALA A 25 -5.21 -0.04 -1.09
C ALA A 25 -4.52 0.48 -2.37
N ALA A 26 -4.12 1.75 -2.42
CA ALA A 26 -3.35 2.33 -3.51
C ALA A 26 -1.90 1.79 -3.52
N VAL A 27 -1.24 1.72 -2.36
CA VAL A 27 0.11 1.12 -2.24
C VAL A 27 0.09 -0.35 -2.63
N VAL A 28 -0.87 -1.12 -2.13
CA VAL A 28 -1.01 -2.55 -2.50
C VAL A 28 -1.29 -2.72 -3.99
N PHE A 29 -2.06 -1.82 -4.60
CA PHE A 29 -2.31 -1.84 -6.04
C PHE A 29 -1.03 -1.59 -6.84
N ALA A 30 -0.25 -0.57 -6.48
CA ALA A 30 1.06 -0.28 -7.06
C ALA A 30 1.99 -1.51 -7.00
N LEU A 31 2.17 -2.08 -5.81
CA LEU A 31 3.04 -3.24 -5.62
C LEU A 31 2.62 -4.46 -6.44
N LYS A 32 1.30 -4.67 -6.62
CA LYS A 32 0.80 -5.77 -7.45
C LYS A 32 1.13 -5.58 -8.93
N ILE A 33 1.05 -4.34 -9.44
CA ILE A 33 1.37 -4.05 -10.84
C ILE A 33 2.87 -4.25 -11.08
N TRP A 34 3.70 -3.67 -10.22
CA TRP A 34 5.14 -3.62 -10.40
C TRP A 34 5.88 -4.72 -9.64
N ARG A 35 5.19 -5.79 -9.22
CA ARG A 35 5.78 -6.93 -8.49
C ARG A 35 7.05 -7.46 -9.14
N HIS A 36 7.06 -7.55 -10.46
CA HIS A 36 8.21 -8.07 -11.21
C HIS A 36 9.43 -7.13 -11.21
N TYR A 37 9.24 -5.84 -10.93
CA TYR A 37 10.34 -4.87 -10.79
C TYR A 37 10.78 -4.66 -9.34
N LEU A 38 9.86 -4.81 -8.39
CA LEU A 38 10.07 -4.44 -6.98
C LEU A 38 10.48 -5.64 -6.10
N TYR A 39 10.52 -6.85 -6.65
CA TYR A 39 10.87 -8.03 -5.88
C TYR A 39 12.38 -8.07 -5.58
N GLY A 40 12.75 -8.12 -4.30
CA GLY A 40 14.15 -8.16 -3.85
C GLY A 40 14.90 -6.83 -3.95
N VAL A 41 14.18 -5.72 -4.03
CA VAL A 41 14.73 -4.36 -4.08
C VAL A 41 14.15 -3.57 -2.92
N ASP A 42 14.96 -2.73 -2.27
CA ASP A 42 14.50 -1.77 -1.27
C ASP A 42 13.65 -0.68 -1.95
N VAL A 43 12.40 -0.54 -1.51
CA VAL A 43 11.45 0.41 -2.09
C VAL A 43 11.12 1.51 -1.08
N ASP A 44 11.42 2.75 -1.46
CA ASP A 44 10.96 3.93 -0.72
C ASP A 44 9.56 4.35 -1.21
N VAL A 45 8.59 4.27 -0.30
CA VAL A 45 7.21 4.66 -0.56
C VAL A 45 6.97 6.05 0.01
N PHE A 46 6.74 7.01 -0.88
CA PHE A 46 6.37 8.38 -0.52
C PHE A 46 4.85 8.52 -0.50
N THR A 47 4.30 8.83 0.67
CA THR A 47 2.86 9.08 0.85
C THR A 47 2.65 10.35 1.67
N ASP A 48 1.63 11.12 1.35
CA ASP A 48 1.29 12.34 2.09
C ASP A 48 0.72 12.05 3.50
N HIS A 49 0.40 10.80 3.79
CA HIS A 49 -0.30 10.43 5.01
C HIS A 49 0.56 9.61 5.97
N LYS A 50 0.94 10.25 7.08
CA LYS A 50 1.74 9.63 8.16
C LYS A 50 1.05 8.43 8.82
N SER A 51 -0.27 8.27 8.70
CA SER A 51 -1.00 7.18 9.37
C SER A 51 -0.60 5.79 8.85
N LEU A 52 -0.10 5.69 7.61
CA LEU A 52 0.45 4.45 7.05
C LEU A 52 1.64 3.89 7.85
N GLN A 53 2.43 4.75 8.50
CA GLN A 53 3.50 4.31 9.41
C GLN A 53 2.92 3.61 10.65
N TYR A 54 1.73 4.02 11.11
CA TYR A 54 1.08 3.48 12.29
C TYR A 54 0.33 2.17 12.01
N VAL A 55 -0.06 1.89 10.75
CA VAL A 55 -0.72 0.63 10.36
C VAL A 55 0.16 -0.59 10.69
N PHE A 56 1.48 -0.46 10.68
CA PHE A 56 2.39 -1.55 11.06
C PHE A 56 2.44 -1.83 12.58
N ASN A 57 2.13 -0.82 13.41
CA ASN A 57 2.23 -0.90 14.87
C ASN A 57 0.87 -1.09 15.56
N GLN A 58 -0.23 -0.99 14.82
CA GLN A 58 -1.58 -1.09 15.37
C GLN A 58 -1.93 -2.54 15.76
N LYS A 59 -2.43 -2.73 16.99
CA LYS A 59 -2.80 -4.06 17.53
C LYS A 59 -4.09 -4.60 16.91
N ASP A 60 -5.09 -3.74 16.72
CA ASP A 60 -6.40 -4.12 16.18
C ASP A 60 -6.53 -3.69 14.72
N LEU A 61 -6.13 -4.59 13.82
CA LEU A 61 -6.23 -4.41 12.38
C LEU A 61 -7.50 -5.07 11.84
N ASN A 62 -8.20 -4.36 10.96
CA ASN A 62 -9.32 -4.92 10.19
C ASN A 62 -8.82 -6.05 9.27
N LEU A 63 -9.69 -7.00 8.90
CA LEU A 63 -9.36 -8.16 8.07
C LEU A 63 -8.70 -7.75 6.73
N CYS A 64 -9.16 -6.64 6.14
CA CYS A 64 -8.58 -6.07 4.91
C CYS A 64 -7.15 -5.58 5.13
N GLN A 65 -6.90 -4.84 6.21
CA GLN A 65 -5.57 -4.34 6.56
C GLN A 65 -4.60 -5.49 6.84
N ARG A 66 -5.05 -6.56 7.51
CA ARG A 66 -4.23 -7.77 7.75
C ARG A 66 -3.78 -8.41 6.45
N ARG A 67 -4.70 -8.63 5.50
CA ARG A 67 -4.37 -9.19 4.18
C ARG A 67 -3.42 -8.29 3.37
N CYS A 68 -3.58 -6.98 3.50
CA CYS A 68 -2.66 -6.02 2.90
C CYS A 68 -1.26 -6.14 3.51
N LEU A 69 -1.15 -6.16 4.85
CA LEU A 69 0.12 -6.29 5.56
C LEU A 69 0.84 -7.61 5.25
N GLU A 70 0.11 -8.71 5.12
CA GLU A 70 0.68 -9.99 4.67
C GLU A 70 1.37 -9.87 3.31
N LEU A 71 0.78 -9.11 2.37
CA LEU A 71 1.39 -8.82 1.08
C LEU A 71 2.61 -7.89 1.20
N LEU A 72 2.52 -6.88 2.07
CA LEU A 72 3.58 -5.90 2.26
C LEU A 72 4.84 -6.54 2.87
N LYS A 73 4.69 -7.57 3.71
CA LYS A 73 5.81 -8.32 4.32
C LYS A 73 6.75 -9.00 3.31
N TYR A 74 6.30 -9.23 2.07
CA TYR A 74 7.15 -9.82 1.03
C TYR A 74 8.07 -8.81 0.34
N TYR A 75 7.95 -7.52 0.66
CA TYR A 75 8.74 -6.45 0.08
C TYR A 75 9.48 -5.71 1.18
N ASP A 76 10.77 -5.45 0.95
CA ASP A 76 11.57 -4.59 1.81
C ASP A 76 11.25 -3.13 1.47
N MET A 77 10.42 -2.50 2.31
CA MET A 77 9.87 -1.16 2.05
C MET A 77 10.10 -0.22 3.21
N SER A 78 10.45 1.01 2.89
CA SER A 78 10.57 2.12 3.83
C SER A 78 9.54 3.20 3.49
N PHE A 79 8.78 3.67 4.49
CA PHE A 79 7.85 4.78 4.33
C PHE A 79 8.57 6.09 4.69
N LEU A 80 8.61 7.03 3.75
CA LEU A 80 9.32 8.32 3.89
C LEU A 80 8.34 9.50 3.98
#